data_AF-A0A812HUT2-F1
#
_entry.id   AF-A0A812HUT2-F1
#
_cell.length_a   1.000
_cell.length_b   1.000
_cell.length_c   1.000
_cell.angle_alpha   90.00
_cell.angle_beta   90.00
_cell.angle_gamma   90.00
#
_symmetry.space_group_name_H-M   'P 1'
#
loop_
_entity.id
_entity.type
_entity.pdbx_description
1 polymer ?
#
loop_
_entity_poly.entity_id
_entity_poly.type
_entity_poly.pdbx_seq_one_letter_code
_entity_poly.pdbx_strand_id
1 'polypeptide(L)'
;MRAAVLLAVEGCVQAGGSPQLLFDTDDSSSCVHFHRPGKILIYKKDTPIFPIGISVPSDMIAESVPRKTRVTAAFVGSRAGGEVQEYKFGPMDEERYHEFYRRHRFAHTKKKGGWDATRHAEILAMGTVPNFTGLAQAPPLAVPFVPKSLLLQAEDQLLPFSRRLEALYNATVTRLLDHTRRCLSVESMAARVLRSMGLWPTRRPLRLLYVTCGFGFTGAGDGWQGPVSIGIFLGLHSLLKSRPGSRIVDAPAMEANPSFWPGETEPRSNFWYMADEQFPRMEEEALRLRMYGFGFSYARRLPREALATRLERDNVPQSLFRREFDGIIYGKVGPNQACDPLPFFDEVQAAGYPGERVALIYGGDFGLETKLVAQHARIFSGHGVIFFREMVAPMEDFHWVPAQVYPRACYTDPVWKQFFHLWHQRLDCWGCPEIDVPVREQLWDSLRQMAGGLPWVTGAGERQVLVPCWSGLALLAVPVLAGDLQVEKPSADELGQRCGFFYLQLRKARWRLVFRKWRRGAEAFREAFGVSLREVRVFVDSACRGSGLLRTFSVELLAFDTSILPECPQTGVL
;
A
#
# COMPACT_ATOMS: atom_id res chain seq x y z
N MET A 1 -18.41 44.23 -10.81
CA MET A 1 -17.60 43.40 -11.74
C MET A 1 -16.42 42.73 -11.03
N ARG A 2 -16.69 41.83 -10.06
CA ARG A 2 -15.67 41.00 -9.38
C ARG A 2 -16.26 39.67 -8.85
N ALA A 3 -17.23 39.10 -9.58
CA ALA A 3 -17.96 37.90 -9.15
C ALA A 3 -18.20 36.85 -10.28
N ALA A 4 -17.41 36.84 -11.35
CA ALA A 4 -17.72 36.02 -12.54
C ALA A 4 -16.54 35.24 -13.15
N VAL A 5 -15.54 34.81 -12.36
CA VAL A 5 -14.35 34.13 -12.91
C VAL A 5 -14.05 32.76 -12.27
N LEU A 6 -15.04 32.10 -11.65
CA LEU A 6 -14.81 30.80 -10.98
C LEU A 6 -15.73 29.65 -11.41
N LEU A 7 -16.31 29.69 -12.62
CA LEU A 7 -17.16 28.60 -13.14
C LEU A 7 -16.84 28.23 -14.59
N ALA A 8 -15.57 27.91 -14.89
CA ALA A 8 -15.19 27.38 -16.20
C ALA A 8 -14.06 26.36 -16.11
N VAL A 9 -14.28 25.27 -15.35
CA VAL A 9 -13.59 24.00 -15.55
C VAL A 9 -14.60 22.87 -15.28
N GLU A 10 -15.63 22.77 -16.11
CA GLU A 10 -16.47 21.58 -16.19
C GLU A 10 -16.14 20.84 -17.49
N GLY A 11 -15.20 19.90 -17.40
CA GLY A 11 -15.05 18.86 -18.40
C GLY A 11 -16.17 17.86 -18.22
N CYS A 12 -16.98 17.66 -19.26
CA CYS A 12 -18.02 16.65 -19.33
C CYS A 12 -17.48 15.26 -18.93
N VAL A 13 -17.89 14.78 -17.76
CA VAL A 13 -17.82 13.35 -17.44
C VAL A 13 -19.06 12.71 -18.09
N GLN A 14 -18.85 11.88 -19.11
CA GLN A 14 -19.93 11.10 -19.70
C GLN A 14 -20.46 10.12 -18.65
N ALA A 15 -21.65 10.40 -18.13
CA ALA A 15 -22.42 9.47 -17.30
C ALA A 15 -22.95 8.35 -18.22
N GLY A 16 -22.26 7.21 -18.25
CA GLY A 16 -22.65 6.07 -19.08
C GLY A 16 -21.66 4.90 -19.15
N GLY A 17 -20.46 5.04 -18.57
CA GLY A 17 -19.51 3.92 -18.45
C GLY A 17 -20.01 2.88 -17.44
N SER A 18 -19.87 1.59 -17.77
CA SER A 18 -20.13 0.52 -16.81
C SER A 18 -19.26 0.71 -15.55
N PRO A 19 -19.73 0.31 -14.34
CA PRO A 19 -18.96 0.45 -13.09
C PRO A 19 -17.56 -0.16 -13.13
N GLN A 20 -17.28 -1.07 -14.07
CA GLN A 20 -15.97 -1.69 -14.26
C GLN A 20 -14.90 -0.71 -14.74
N LEU A 21 -15.25 0.28 -15.57
CA LEU A 21 -14.27 1.25 -16.12
C LEU A 21 -13.70 2.18 -15.04
N LEU A 22 -14.44 2.43 -13.96
CA LEU A 22 -14.02 3.37 -12.91
C LEU A 22 -12.78 2.90 -12.14
N PHE A 23 -12.59 1.59 -12.00
CA PHE A 23 -11.50 1.02 -11.19
C PHE A 23 -10.29 0.56 -12.01
N ASP A 24 -10.37 0.60 -13.35
CA ASP A 24 -9.30 0.19 -14.26
C ASP A 24 -8.25 1.29 -14.47
N THR A 25 -8.58 2.57 -14.19
CA THR A 25 -7.64 3.69 -14.26
C THR A 25 -6.83 3.85 -12.98
N ASP A 26 -5.52 4.12 -13.10
CA ASP A 26 -4.59 4.32 -11.97
C ASP A 26 -4.70 5.71 -11.32
N ASP A 27 -5.91 6.11 -10.93
CA ASP A 27 -6.16 7.40 -10.24
C ASP A 27 -6.21 7.25 -8.71
N SER A 28 -6.12 6.03 -8.17
CA SER A 28 -6.21 5.81 -6.72
C SER A 28 -5.11 6.51 -5.92
N SER A 29 -4.02 6.90 -6.57
CA SER A 29 -2.93 7.63 -5.97
C SER A 29 -3.33 9.08 -5.67
N SER A 30 -4.15 9.73 -6.49
CA SER A 30 -4.66 11.09 -6.27
C SER A 30 -5.60 11.21 -5.08
N CYS A 31 -6.20 10.09 -4.66
CA CYS A 31 -7.05 9.99 -3.48
C CYS A 31 -6.31 10.24 -2.15
N VAL A 32 -4.97 10.15 -2.15
CA VAL A 32 -4.17 10.42 -0.96
C VAL A 32 -3.79 11.90 -0.94
N HIS A 33 -4.23 12.64 0.07
CA HIS A 33 -4.11 14.11 0.08
C HIS A 33 -2.66 14.63 0.12
N PHE A 34 -1.70 13.80 0.55
CA PHE A 34 -0.26 14.11 0.51
C PHE A 34 0.47 13.39 -0.65
N HIS A 35 -0.27 12.82 -1.60
CA HIS A 35 0.32 12.10 -2.72
C HIS A 35 1.27 12.97 -3.54
N ARG A 36 2.41 12.38 -3.93
CA ARG A 36 3.30 12.93 -4.95
C ARG A 36 3.27 12.01 -6.17
N PRO A 37 2.69 12.46 -7.31
CA PRO A 37 2.63 11.70 -8.55
C PRO A 37 3.98 11.10 -8.94
N GLY A 38 3.97 9.79 -9.18
CA GLY A 38 5.17 9.04 -9.58
C GLY A 38 6.23 8.87 -8.48
N LYS A 39 5.91 9.13 -7.21
CA LYS A 39 6.81 8.89 -6.07
C LYS A 39 6.23 7.88 -5.08
N ILE A 40 7.11 7.17 -4.39
CA ILE A 40 6.82 6.24 -3.29
C ILE A 40 7.32 6.88 -2.00
N LEU A 41 6.56 6.71 -0.93
CA LEU A 41 6.92 7.18 0.40
C LEU A 41 7.76 6.11 1.12
N ILE A 42 8.94 6.49 1.61
CA ILE A 42 9.85 5.61 2.34
C ILE A 42 9.98 6.10 3.77
N TYR A 43 9.81 5.18 4.74
CA TYR A 43 10.05 5.39 6.16
C TYR A 43 11.44 4.87 6.57
N LYS A 44 12.18 5.66 7.36
CA LYS A 44 13.51 5.33 7.92
C LYS A 44 14.48 4.67 6.92
N LYS A 45 14.58 5.24 5.72
CA LYS A 45 15.50 4.90 4.61
C LYS A 45 15.19 3.65 3.80
N ASP A 46 14.56 2.63 4.38
CA ASP A 46 14.48 1.29 3.75
C ASP A 46 13.08 0.68 3.70
N THR A 47 12.08 1.36 4.26
CA THR A 47 10.74 0.80 4.43
C THR A 47 9.74 1.57 3.58
N PRO A 48 9.54 1.18 2.31
CA PRO A 48 8.42 1.70 1.52
C PRO A 48 7.10 1.40 2.20
N ILE A 49 6.28 2.42 2.31
CA ILE A 49 4.95 2.33 2.92
C ILE A 49 3.90 2.84 1.95
N PHE A 50 2.80 2.12 1.89
CA PHE A 50 1.64 2.48 1.08
C PHE A 50 0.51 2.90 2.01
N PRO A 51 -0.10 4.07 1.81
CA PRO A 51 -1.25 4.44 2.62
C PRO A 51 -2.43 3.52 2.28
N ILE A 52 -3.16 3.10 3.31
CA ILE A 52 -4.47 2.43 3.22
C ILE A 52 -5.45 3.16 4.14
N GLY A 53 -6.75 3.01 3.93
CA GLY A 53 -7.76 3.70 4.71
C GLY A 53 -8.97 2.82 5.00
N ILE A 54 -9.80 3.28 5.92
CA ILE A 54 -11.11 2.68 6.15
C ILE A 54 -12.01 2.98 4.94
N SER A 55 -12.81 2.00 4.54
CA SER A 55 -13.70 2.09 3.39
C SER A 55 -15.11 1.65 3.73
N VAL A 56 -16.05 2.05 2.87
CA VAL A 56 -17.47 1.74 2.95
C VAL A 56 -17.92 0.96 1.72
N PRO A 57 -18.89 0.03 1.85
CA PRO A 57 -19.51 -0.63 0.71
C PRO A 57 -20.06 0.38 -0.30
N SER A 58 -19.81 0.18 -1.59
CA SER A 58 -20.21 1.13 -2.64
C SER A 58 -21.72 1.38 -2.68
N ASP A 59 -22.53 0.36 -2.37
CA ASP A 59 -23.99 0.42 -2.30
C ASP A 59 -24.52 1.21 -1.10
N MET A 60 -23.68 1.52 -0.11
CA MET A 60 -24.04 2.41 0.99
C MET A 60 -23.83 3.88 0.66
N ILE A 61 -23.02 4.20 -0.34
CA ILE A 61 -22.68 5.58 -0.68
C ILE A 61 -23.89 6.20 -1.38
N ALA A 62 -24.42 7.29 -0.83
CA ALA A 62 -25.57 7.98 -1.41
C ALA A 62 -25.31 8.36 -2.87
N GLU A 63 -26.25 8.06 -3.77
CA GLU A 63 -26.11 8.29 -5.21
C GLU A 63 -26.10 9.79 -5.59
N SER A 64 -26.78 10.61 -4.79
CA SER A 64 -26.86 12.05 -4.95
C SER A 64 -26.90 12.73 -3.58
N VAL A 65 -26.88 14.07 -3.58
CA VAL A 65 -27.09 14.84 -2.35
C VAL A 65 -28.48 14.49 -1.76
N PRO A 66 -28.56 13.90 -0.55
CA PRO A 66 -29.84 13.49 0.00
C PRO A 66 -30.57 14.69 0.64
N ARG A 67 -31.90 14.59 0.76
CA ARG A 67 -32.73 15.63 1.38
C ARG A 67 -32.34 15.85 2.85
N LYS A 68 -31.95 17.09 3.19
CA LYS A 68 -31.53 17.46 4.55
C LYS A 68 -32.64 18.13 5.36
N THR A 69 -33.05 17.51 6.46
CA THR A 69 -34.10 18.02 7.35
C THR A 69 -33.57 18.62 8.66
N ARG A 70 -32.29 18.40 8.97
CA ARG A 70 -31.62 18.92 10.17
C ARG A 70 -30.29 19.59 9.82
N VAL A 71 -29.81 20.47 10.68
CA VAL A 71 -28.55 21.20 10.45
C VAL A 71 -27.37 20.34 10.88
N THR A 72 -27.18 20.10 12.17
CA THR A 72 -25.97 19.42 12.67
C THR A 72 -26.34 18.21 13.53
N ALA A 73 -25.75 17.06 13.20
CA ALA A 73 -25.77 15.87 14.05
C ALA A 73 -24.73 16.03 15.17
N ALA A 74 -25.15 15.81 16.41
CA ALA A 74 -24.25 15.67 17.54
C ALA A 74 -23.28 14.50 17.33
N PHE A 75 -22.15 14.53 18.06
CA PHE A 75 -21.20 13.42 18.04
C PHE A 75 -21.89 12.15 18.57
N VAL A 76 -21.89 11.09 17.75
CA VAL A 76 -22.45 9.77 18.11
C VAL A 76 -21.31 8.79 18.25
N GLY A 77 -20.73 8.79 19.44
CA GLY A 77 -19.59 7.96 19.77
C GLY A 77 -19.25 8.06 21.24
N SER A 78 -18.52 7.06 21.72
CA SER A 78 -17.89 7.13 23.02
C SER A 78 -16.60 7.94 23.01
N ARG A 79 -16.18 8.41 24.19
CA ARG A 79 -14.84 8.98 24.41
C ARG A 79 -13.76 7.91 24.22
N ALA A 80 -13.96 6.71 24.74
CA ALA A 80 -13.12 5.53 24.53
C ALA A 80 -13.91 4.37 23.90
N GLY A 81 -13.29 3.55 23.04
CA GLY A 81 -13.99 2.39 22.43
C GLY A 81 -14.61 1.47 23.49
N GLY A 82 -15.85 1.03 23.27
CA GLY A 82 -16.57 0.14 24.20
C GLY A 82 -17.37 0.83 25.32
N GLU A 83 -17.34 2.16 25.47
CA GLU A 83 -18.24 2.85 26.43
C GLU A 83 -19.67 2.96 25.87
N VAL A 84 -20.46 1.92 26.09
CA VAL A 84 -21.80 1.75 25.50
C VAL A 84 -22.86 2.71 26.04
N GLN A 85 -22.67 3.26 27.25
CA GLN A 85 -23.67 4.13 27.90
C GLN A 85 -23.88 5.47 27.17
N GLU A 86 -22.92 5.89 26.35
CA GLU A 86 -22.99 7.13 25.56
C GLU A 86 -23.56 6.90 24.14
N TYR A 87 -23.83 5.66 23.73
CA TYR A 87 -24.31 5.36 22.39
C TYR A 87 -25.83 5.48 22.27
N LYS A 88 -26.24 6.27 21.27
CA LYS A 88 -27.65 6.54 20.96
C LYS A 88 -28.35 5.39 20.20
N PHE A 89 -27.60 4.59 19.46
CA PHE A 89 -28.12 3.54 18.57
C PHE A 89 -27.67 2.20 19.10
N GLY A 90 -28.55 1.23 19.25
CA GLY A 90 -28.18 -0.11 19.68
C GLY A 90 -27.36 -0.90 18.65
N PRO A 91 -26.85 -2.09 19.01
CA PRO A 91 -26.05 -2.94 18.14
C PRO A 91 -26.75 -3.35 16.83
N MET A 92 -28.09 -3.36 16.81
CA MET A 92 -28.92 -3.69 15.65
C MET A 92 -29.41 -2.47 14.86
N ASP A 93 -29.12 -1.24 15.30
CA ASP A 93 -29.69 0.00 14.75
C ASP A 93 -28.85 0.62 13.60
N GLU A 94 -28.12 -0.19 12.84
CA GLU A 94 -27.20 0.26 11.78
C GLU A 94 -27.89 1.16 10.74
N GLU A 95 -29.06 0.76 10.27
CA GLU A 95 -29.84 1.53 9.31
C GLU A 95 -30.30 2.88 9.89
N ARG A 96 -30.77 2.89 11.15
CA ARG A 96 -31.19 4.12 11.85
C ARG A 96 -30.02 5.08 12.08
N TYR A 97 -28.84 4.53 12.35
CA TYR A 97 -27.60 5.30 12.48
C TYR A 97 -27.20 5.97 11.16
N HIS A 98 -27.26 5.25 10.03
CA HIS A 98 -26.98 5.81 8.71
C HIS A 98 -28.03 6.86 8.31
N GLU A 99 -29.31 6.58 8.51
CA GLU A 99 -30.40 7.52 8.23
C GLU A 99 -30.31 8.78 9.10
N PHE A 100 -29.83 8.63 10.34
CA PHE A 100 -29.54 9.77 11.20
C PHE A 100 -28.53 10.70 10.52
N TYR A 101 -27.38 10.23 10.05
CA TYR A 101 -26.47 11.12 9.31
C TYR A 101 -27.07 11.64 8.02
N ARG A 102 -27.76 10.79 7.25
CA ARG A 102 -28.35 11.16 5.95
C ARG A 102 -29.24 12.40 6.03
N ARG A 103 -30.00 12.55 7.13
CA ARG A 103 -30.92 13.69 7.38
C ARG A 103 -30.24 14.99 7.80
N HIS A 104 -28.99 14.96 8.27
CA HIS A 104 -28.29 16.17 8.76
C HIS A 104 -27.37 16.75 7.69
N ARG A 105 -27.19 18.07 7.70
CA ARG A 105 -26.24 18.75 6.80
C ARG A 105 -24.80 18.49 7.21
N PHE A 106 -24.53 18.64 8.51
CA PHE A 106 -23.22 18.44 9.12
C PHE A 106 -23.29 17.34 10.19
N ALA A 107 -22.16 16.71 10.49
CA ALA A 107 -22.04 15.79 11.61
C ALA A 107 -20.72 15.97 12.34
N HIS A 108 -20.78 16.12 13.66
CA HIS A 108 -19.57 16.23 14.47
C HIS A 108 -18.79 14.92 14.50
N THR A 109 -17.49 15.02 14.28
CA THR A 109 -16.55 13.91 14.38
C THR A 109 -15.20 14.40 14.89
N LYS A 110 -14.35 13.48 15.36
CA LYS A 110 -13.04 13.79 15.94
C LYS A 110 -12.14 12.55 15.93
N LYS A 111 -10.85 12.74 16.20
CA LYS A 111 -9.91 11.65 16.51
C LYS A 111 -10.47 10.77 17.64
N LYS A 112 -10.35 9.45 17.51
CA LYS A 112 -10.67 8.47 18.57
C LYS A 112 -9.37 7.76 18.97
N GLY A 113 -9.27 6.43 18.82
CA GLY A 113 -8.03 5.70 18.99
C GLY A 113 -7.00 6.09 17.93
N GLY A 114 -7.44 6.16 16.66
CA GLY A 114 -6.68 6.73 15.55
C GLY A 114 -7.31 8.02 14.99
N TRP A 115 -6.65 8.61 14.00
CA TRP A 115 -7.20 9.72 13.21
C TRP A 115 -8.16 9.21 12.14
N ASP A 116 -7.93 8.02 11.58
CA ASP A 116 -8.82 7.39 10.62
C ASP A 116 -9.80 6.44 11.33
N ALA A 117 -11.09 6.75 11.25
CA ALA A 117 -12.16 6.02 11.91
C ALA A 117 -13.34 5.79 10.95
N THR A 118 -14.02 4.65 11.10
CA THR A 118 -15.16 4.25 10.25
C THR A 118 -16.23 5.34 10.14
N ARG A 119 -16.49 6.05 11.24
CA ARG A 119 -17.44 7.18 11.27
C ARG A 119 -17.14 8.24 10.22
N HIS A 120 -15.88 8.53 9.92
CA HIS A 120 -15.52 9.54 8.92
C HIS A 120 -16.02 9.13 7.53
N ALA A 121 -15.75 7.87 7.16
CA ALA A 121 -16.21 7.32 5.89
C ALA A 121 -17.74 7.18 5.84
N GLU A 122 -18.39 6.78 6.94
CA GLU A 122 -19.86 6.68 7.04
C GLU A 122 -20.57 8.03 6.89
N ILE A 123 -20.08 9.09 7.57
CA ILE A 123 -20.64 10.45 7.45
C ILE A 123 -20.56 10.91 5.98
N LEU A 124 -19.39 10.73 5.35
CA LEU A 124 -19.18 11.08 3.96
C LEU A 124 -20.10 10.28 3.02
N ALA A 125 -20.21 8.96 3.25
CA ALA A 125 -21.06 8.07 2.45
C ALA A 125 -22.54 8.45 2.51
N MET A 126 -23.01 9.00 3.64
CA MET A 126 -24.39 9.47 3.78
C MET A 126 -24.65 10.87 3.20
N GLY A 127 -23.69 11.43 2.45
CA GLY A 127 -23.79 12.75 1.83
C GLY A 127 -23.87 13.86 2.88
N THR A 128 -23.18 13.70 4.01
CA THR A 128 -23.15 14.66 5.13
C THR A 128 -21.74 15.21 5.28
N VAL A 129 -21.61 16.50 5.56
CA VAL A 129 -20.30 17.15 5.70
C VAL A 129 -19.76 16.91 7.11
N PRO A 130 -18.61 16.22 7.28
CA PRO A 130 -17.99 16.09 8.59
C PRO A 130 -17.55 17.45 9.13
N ASN A 131 -17.98 17.78 10.35
CA ASN A 131 -17.36 18.81 11.17
C ASN A 131 -16.30 18.12 12.05
N PHE A 132 -15.07 18.04 11.54
CA PHE A 132 -13.99 17.25 12.12
C PHE A 132 -13.15 18.11 13.07
N THR A 133 -13.46 18.03 14.36
CA THR A 133 -12.70 18.71 15.42
C THR A 133 -11.25 18.24 15.45
N GLY A 134 -10.33 19.20 15.32
CA GLY A 134 -8.89 18.94 15.38
C GLY A 134 -8.24 18.60 14.04
N LEU A 135 -8.99 18.61 12.92
CA LEU A 135 -8.46 18.16 11.63
C LEU A 135 -7.28 19.01 11.13
N ALA A 136 -7.33 20.34 11.34
CA ALA A 136 -6.24 21.23 10.97
C ALA A 136 -4.91 20.88 11.70
N GLN A 137 -5.02 20.34 12.91
CA GLN A 137 -3.90 19.91 13.76
C GLN A 137 -3.47 18.46 13.50
N ALA A 138 -4.19 17.73 12.64
CA ALA A 138 -3.82 16.35 12.32
C ALA A 138 -2.44 16.30 11.66
N PRO A 139 -1.57 15.33 12.02
CA PRO A 139 -0.27 15.14 11.39
C PRO A 139 -0.36 15.10 9.86
N PRO A 140 0.67 15.55 9.12
CA PRO A 140 0.58 15.69 7.66
C PRO A 140 0.28 14.40 6.89
N LEU A 141 0.63 13.24 7.47
CA LEU A 141 0.43 11.92 6.85
C LEU A 141 -0.68 11.11 7.52
N ALA A 142 -1.40 11.67 8.49
CA ALA A 142 -2.58 11.02 9.09
C ALA A 142 -3.79 11.10 8.16
N VAL A 143 -4.79 10.22 8.31
CA VAL A 143 -6.03 10.19 7.50
C VAL A 143 -5.83 10.33 5.99
N PRO A 144 -5.01 9.45 5.36
CA PRO A 144 -4.56 9.62 3.98
C PRO A 144 -5.70 9.88 2.97
N PHE A 145 -6.85 9.22 3.15
CA PHE A 145 -7.96 9.25 2.20
C PHE A 145 -9.11 10.18 2.57
N VAL A 146 -9.05 10.84 3.74
CA VAL A 146 -10.03 11.89 4.07
C VAL A 146 -9.69 13.13 3.24
N PRO A 147 -10.65 13.77 2.54
CA PRO A 147 -10.38 14.94 1.69
C PRO A 147 -10.15 16.21 2.54
N LYS A 148 -9.02 16.25 3.26
CA LYS A 148 -8.70 17.23 4.33
C LYS A 148 -8.88 18.68 3.89
N SER A 149 -8.35 19.04 2.72
CA SER A 149 -8.46 20.39 2.18
C SER A 149 -9.91 20.80 1.90
N LEU A 150 -10.71 19.89 1.35
CA LEU A 150 -12.13 20.14 1.07
C LEU A 150 -12.94 20.28 2.36
N LEU A 151 -12.64 19.49 3.40
CA LEU A 151 -13.31 19.59 4.69
C LEU A 151 -12.97 20.89 5.43
N LEU A 152 -11.71 21.32 5.42
CA LEU A 152 -11.31 22.60 6.03
C LEU A 152 -11.94 23.80 5.29
N GLN A 153 -12.02 23.73 3.95
CA GLN A 153 -12.74 24.74 3.16
C GLN A 153 -14.24 24.75 3.48
N ALA A 154 -14.86 23.57 3.62
CA ALA A 154 -16.26 23.45 3.97
C ALA A 154 -16.55 24.02 5.38
N GLU A 155 -15.66 23.79 6.34
CA GLU A 155 -15.75 24.36 7.69
C GLU A 155 -15.74 25.89 7.66
N ASP A 156 -14.77 26.49 6.95
CA ASP A 156 -14.62 27.94 6.81
C ASP A 156 -15.80 28.60 6.07
N GLN A 157 -16.28 27.98 4.99
CA GLN A 157 -17.26 28.61 4.09
C GLN A 157 -18.72 28.33 4.47
N LEU A 158 -19.00 27.21 5.13
CA LEU A 158 -20.37 26.74 5.37
C LEU A 158 -20.82 26.89 6.83
N LEU A 159 -19.93 27.21 7.77
CA LEU A 159 -20.27 27.38 9.18
C LEU A 159 -20.10 28.84 9.64
N PRO A 160 -21.08 29.42 10.36
CA PRO A 160 -22.40 28.86 10.65
C PRO A 160 -23.27 28.77 9.39
N PHE A 161 -24.07 27.70 9.28
CA PHE A 161 -24.86 27.43 8.09
C PHE A 161 -26.06 28.38 7.95
N SER A 162 -26.33 28.84 6.72
CA SER A 162 -27.56 29.54 6.35
C SER A 162 -28.11 29.01 5.03
N ARG A 163 -29.43 29.14 4.81
CA ARG A 163 -30.09 28.70 3.57
C ARG A 163 -29.52 29.35 2.29
N ARG A 164 -28.86 30.51 2.40
CA ARG A 164 -28.19 31.17 1.27
C ARG A 164 -27.00 30.36 0.74
N LEU A 165 -26.43 29.50 1.59
CA LEU A 165 -25.29 28.64 1.27
C LEU A 165 -25.73 27.26 0.75
N GLU A 166 -27.04 27.00 0.56
CA GLU A 166 -27.54 25.67 0.16
C GLU A 166 -26.92 25.20 -1.17
N ALA A 167 -26.75 26.09 -2.15
CA ALA A 167 -26.12 25.75 -3.43
C ALA A 167 -24.63 25.36 -3.24
N LEU A 168 -23.88 26.13 -2.45
CA LEU A 168 -22.48 25.84 -2.14
C LEU A 168 -22.35 24.54 -1.31
N TYR A 169 -23.26 24.32 -0.36
CA TYR A 169 -23.35 23.09 0.40
C TYR A 169 -23.58 21.87 -0.50
N ASN A 170 -24.56 21.93 -1.40
CA ASN A 170 -24.86 20.83 -2.33
C ASN A 170 -23.69 20.53 -3.28
N ALA A 171 -23.02 21.57 -3.78
CA ALA A 171 -21.80 21.42 -4.59
C ALA A 171 -20.67 20.74 -3.80
N THR A 172 -20.46 21.15 -2.53
CA THR A 172 -19.49 20.52 -1.63
C THR A 172 -19.82 19.06 -1.35
N VAL A 173 -21.08 18.73 -1.04
CA VAL A 173 -21.51 17.34 -0.81
C VAL A 173 -21.33 16.49 -2.05
N THR A 174 -21.63 17.02 -3.24
CA THR A 174 -21.42 16.31 -4.51
C THR A 174 -19.94 15.93 -4.66
N ARG A 175 -19.03 16.90 -4.47
CA ARG A 175 -17.58 16.64 -4.52
C ARG A 175 -17.12 15.63 -3.46
N LEU A 176 -17.69 15.68 -2.25
CA LEU A 176 -17.38 14.72 -1.19
C LEU A 176 -17.87 13.31 -1.54
N LEU A 177 -19.09 13.16 -2.06
CA LEU A 177 -19.62 11.87 -2.51
C LEU A 177 -18.79 11.29 -3.67
N ASP A 178 -18.40 12.13 -4.63
CA ASP A 178 -17.53 11.70 -5.73
C ASP A 178 -16.15 11.26 -5.24
N HIS A 179 -15.60 11.94 -4.24
CA HIS A 179 -14.39 11.50 -3.55
C HIS A 179 -14.63 10.17 -2.84
N THR A 180 -15.71 10.02 -2.07
CA THR A 180 -16.02 8.79 -1.33
C THR A 180 -16.16 7.58 -2.25
N ARG A 181 -16.86 7.70 -3.38
CA ARG A 181 -17.00 6.61 -4.35
C ARG A 181 -15.67 6.19 -4.97
N ARG A 182 -14.83 7.17 -5.31
CA ARG A 182 -13.53 6.91 -5.98
C ARG A 182 -12.41 6.51 -5.04
N CYS A 183 -12.49 6.92 -3.77
CA CYS A 183 -11.35 6.90 -2.85
C CYS A 183 -11.62 6.19 -1.53
N LEU A 184 -12.88 5.95 -1.15
CA LEU A 184 -13.25 5.35 0.13
C LEU A 184 -14.23 4.18 -0.05
N SER A 185 -14.46 3.71 -1.28
CA SER A 185 -15.19 2.46 -1.47
C SER A 185 -14.31 1.24 -1.18
N VAL A 186 -14.95 0.13 -0.78
CA VAL A 186 -14.24 -1.15 -0.56
C VAL A 186 -13.51 -1.61 -1.83
N GLU A 187 -14.12 -1.43 -3.00
CA GLU A 187 -13.50 -1.72 -4.30
C GLU A 187 -12.26 -0.86 -4.55
N SER A 188 -12.32 0.44 -4.23
CA SER A 188 -11.19 1.35 -4.40
C SER A 188 -9.98 0.92 -3.55
N MET A 189 -10.23 0.53 -2.30
CA MET A 189 -9.18 0.04 -1.39
C MET A 189 -8.60 -1.31 -1.82
N ALA A 190 -9.45 -2.26 -2.20
CA ALA A 190 -8.99 -3.55 -2.69
C ALA A 190 -8.19 -3.42 -4.00
N ALA A 191 -8.66 -2.62 -4.95
CA ALA A 191 -7.95 -2.35 -6.20
C ALA A 191 -6.60 -1.67 -5.95
N ARG A 192 -6.52 -0.78 -4.94
CA ARG A 192 -5.25 -0.18 -4.51
C ARG A 192 -4.27 -1.23 -4.00
N VAL A 193 -4.71 -2.15 -3.13
CA VAL A 193 -3.85 -3.24 -2.63
C VAL A 193 -3.34 -4.08 -3.79
N LEU A 194 -4.23 -4.53 -4.69
CA LEU A 194 -3.85 -5.34 -5.84
C LEU A 194 -2.94 -4.59 -6.83
N ARG A 195 -3.14 -3.28 -7.07
CA ARG A 195 -2.25 -2.45 -7.92
C ARG A 195 -0.84 -2.38 -7.35
N SER A 196 -0.71 -2.15 -6.04
CA SER A 196 0.61 -2.12 -5.38
C SER A 196 1.30 -3.50 -5.40
N MET A 197 0.55 -4.60 -5.49
CA MET A 197 1.08 -5.95 -5.73
C MET A 197 1.32 -6.27 -7.22
N GLY A 198 0.93 -5.35 -8.13
CA GLY A 198 0.97 -5.58 -9.57
C GLY A 198 0.07 -6.72 -10.05
N LEU A 199 -1.07 -6.90 -9.38
CA LEU A 199 -2.12 -7.86 -9.71
C LEU A 199 -3.35 -7.18 -10.34
N TRP A 200 -3.36 -5.85 -10.44
CA TRP A 200 -4.47 -5.07 -11.00
C TRP A 200 -3.98 -3.88 -11.85
N PRO A 201 -4.72 -3.46 -12.90
CA PRO A 201 -5.85 -4.14 -13.51
C PRO A 201 -5.42 -5.45 -14.18
N THR A 202 -6.32 -6.43 -14.21
CA THR A 202 -6.06 -7.72 -14.85
C THR A 202 -7.31 -8.24 -15.57
N ARG A 203 -7.09 -8.96 -16.68
CA ARG A 203 -8.15 -9.69 -17.40
C ARG A 203 -8.20 -11.16 -17.01
N ARG A 204 -7.11 -11.72 -16.49
CA ARG A 204 -7.05 -13.12 -16.09
C ARG A 204 -7.71 -13.31 -14.72
N PRO A 205 -8.25 -14.52 -14.44
CA PRO A 205 -8.69 -14.88 -13.11
C PRO A 205 -7.54 -14.73 -12.10
N LEU A 206 -7.88 -14.33 -10.87
CA LEU A 206 -6.95 -14.28 -9.74
C LEU A 206 -7.34 -15.29 -8.67
N ARG A 207 -6.36 -16.02 -8.15
CA ARG A 207 -6.52 -16.83 -6.95
C ARG A 207 -5.75 -16.20 -5.80
N LEU A 208 -6.43 -15.70 -4.78
CA LEU A 208 -5.81 -14.97 -3.67
C LEU A 208 -5.95 -15.75 -2.36
N LEU A 209 -4.91 -15.72 -1.54
CA LEU A 209 -5.00 -16.12 -0.13
C LEU A 209 -5.20 -14.87 0.73
N TYR A 210 -6.29 -14.80 1.47
CA TYR A 210 -6.58 -13.73 2.42
C TYR A 210 -6.41 -14.24 3.85
N VAL A 211 -5.30 -13.89 4.48
CA VAL A 211 -4.99 -14.28 5.86
C VAL A 211 -5.36 -13.13 6.79
N THR A 212 -6.20 -13.40 7.78
CA THR A 212 -6.46 -12.47 8.88
C THR A 212 -6.57 -13.29 10.15
N CYS A 213 -6.23 -12.74 11.31
CA CYS A 213 -6.58 -13.37 12.59
C CYS A 213 -8.00 -12.98 12.97
N GLY A 214 -8.73 -13.96 13.51
CA GLY A 214 -10.09 -13.80 14.01
C GLY A 214 -10.08 -13.32 15.45
N PHE A 215 -11.27 -13.25 16.04
CA PHE A 215 -11.43 -13.08 17.48
C PHE A 215 -10.59 -14.11 18.26
N GLY A 216 -9.85 -13.64 19.27
CA GLY A 216 -9.09 -14.51 20.17
C GLY A 216 -7.59 -14.47 19.93
N PHE A 217 -6.93 -13.43 20.45
CA PHE A 217 -5.56 -13.56 20.94
C PHE A 217 -5.18 -12.33 21.78
N THR A 218 -4.39 -12.61 22.81
CA THR A 218 -3.98 -11.75 23.93
C THR A 218 -5.09 -11.61 25.00
N GLY A 219 -4.74 -11.88 26.26
CA GLY A 219 -5.62 -11.69 27.42
C GLY A 219 -5.93 -10.22 27.73
N ALA A 220 -6.05 -9.39 26.70
CA ALA A 220 -6.28 -7.95 26.75
C ALA A 220 -7.53 -7.49 25.98
N GLY A 221 -8.31 -8.38 25.36
CA GLY A 221 -9.64 -8.03 24.83
C GLY A 221 -10.11 -8.80 23.59
N ASP A 222 -11.39 -8.59 23.27
CA ASP A 222 -12.10 -9.15 22.12
C ASP A 222 -11.42 -8.81 20.78
N GLY A 223 -11.03 -9.84 20.03
CA GLY A 223 -10.20 -9.72 18.82
C GLY A 223 -10.96 -9.17 17.61
N TRP A 224 -11.14 -7.86 17.55
CA TRP A 224 -11.81 -7.19 16.43
C TRP A 224 -11.05 -7.33 15.09
N GLN A 225 -11.74 -7.81 14.05
CA GLN A 225 -11.27 -7.71 12.66
C GLN A 225 -11.35 -6.21 12.29
N GLY A 226 -10.19 -5.55 12.16
CA GLY A 226 -10.16 -4.11 11.91
C GLY A 226 -10.96 -3.72 10.63
N PRO A 227 -11.59 -2.53 10.58
CA PRO A 227 -12.44 -2.08 9.47
C PRO A 227 -11.70 -2.05 8.14
N VAL A 228 -10.39 -1.79 8.17
CA VAL A 228 -9.53 -1.87 6.98
C VAL A 228 -9.48 -3.29 6.42
N SER A 229 -9.27 -4.30 7.29
CA SER A 229 -9.25 -5.71 6.87
C SER A 229 -10.59 -6.11 6.25
N ILE A 230 -11.69 -5.83 6.95
CA ILE A 230 -13.04 -6.18 6.48
C ILE A 230 -13.35 -5.46 5.16
N GLY A 231 -13.02 -4.18 5.05
CA GLY A 231 -13.24 -3.39 3.84
C GLY A 231 -12.44 -3.92 2.65
N ILE A 232 -11.17 -4.28 2.84
CA ILE A 232 -10.36 -4.90 1.77
C ILE A 232 -10.97 -6.22 1.35
N PHE A 233 -11.34 -7.09 2.30
CA PHE A 233 -11.90 -8.41 1.99
C PHE A 233 -13.21 -8.30 1.19
N LEU A 234 -14.14 -7.45 1.64
CA LEU A 234 -15.36 -7.11 0.88
C LEU A 234 -15.07 -6.58 -0.51
N GLY A 235 -14.09 -5.66 -0.62
CA GLY A 235 -13.69 -5.07 -1.88
C GLY A 235 -13.12 -6.09 -2.86
N LEU A 236 -12.32 -7.04 -2.37
CA LEU A 236 -11.79 -8.12 -3.19
C LEU A 236 -12.93 -8.98 -3.76
N HIS A 237 -13.90 -9.38 -2.93
CA HIS A 237 -15.07 -10.13 -3.42
C HIS A 237 -15.87 -9.32 -4.45
N SER A 238 -16.09 -8.02 -4.19
CA SER A 238 -16.85 -7.16 -5.11
C SER A 238 -16.13 -6.94 -6.45
N LEU A 239 -14.81 -6.80 -6.46
CA LEU A 239 -14.02 -6.68 -7.69
C LEU A 239 -13.98 -8.00 -8.47
N LEU A 240 -13.70 -9.10 -7.78
CA LEU A 240 -13.41 -10.40 -8.40
C LEU A 240 -14.65 -11.18 -8.82
N LYS A 241 -15.86 -10.88 -8.28
CA LYS A 241 -17.12 -11.48 -8.76
C LYS A 241 -17.35 -11.27 -10.27
N SER A 242 -16.79 -10.20 -10.82
CA SER A 242 -16.90 -9.87 -12.25
C SER A 242 -15.87 -10.57 -13.13
N ARG A 243 -14.98 -11.38 -12.55
CA ARG A 243 -13.88 -12.07 -13.22
C ARG A 243 -14.05 -13.59 -13.03
N PRO A 244 -14.80 -14.27 -13.93
CA PRO A 244 -15.07 -15.70 -13.82
C PRO A 244 -13.79 -16.51 -13.55
N GLY A 245 -13.87 -17.46 -12.62
CA GLY A 245 -12.72 -18.26 -12.18
C GLY A 245 -11.81 -17.62 -11.13
N SER A 246 -12.00 -16.33 -10.79
CA SER A 246 -11.28 -15.75 -9.65
C SER A 246 -11.79 -16.36 -8.36
N ARG A 247 -10.89 -16.61 -7.41
CA ARG A 247 -11.20 -17.22 -6.12
C ARG A 247 -10.41 -16.57 -5.00
N ILE A 248 -11.06 -16.32 -3.88
CA ILE A 248 -10.39 -15.89 -2.65
C ILE A 248 -10.53 -17.05 -1.67
N VAL A 249 -9.39 -17.53 -1.18
CA VAL A 249 -9.33 -18.50 -0.08
C VAL A 249 -8.99 -17.70 1.16
N ASP A 250 -9.89 -17.64 2.13
CA ASP A 250 -9.59 -17.11 3.44
C ASP A 250 -8.93 -18.17 4.33
N ALA A 251 -8.06 -17.77 5.26
CA ALA A 251 -7.34 -18.70 6.12
C ALA A 251 -8.30 -19.57 6.97
N PRO A 252 -7.94 -20.84 7.27
CA PRO A 252 -8.71 -21.70 8.17
C PRO A 252 -8.96 -21.07 9.53
N ALA A 253 -10.06 -21.50 10.15
CA ALA A 253 -10.28 -21.34 11.57
C ALA A 253 -9.03 -21.81 12.32
N MET A 254 -8.48 -20.98 13.20
CA MET A 254 -7.40 -21.44 14.08
C MET A 254 -7.97 -22.45 15.09
N GLU A 255 -7.12 -23.35 15.59
CA GLU A 255 -7.50 -24.35 16.59
C GLU A 255 -8.15 -23.70 17.82
N ALA A 256 -9.03 -24.45 18.49
CA ALA A 256 -9.60 -24.01 19.75
C ALA A 256 -8.47 -23.69 20.74
N ASN A 257 -8.65 -22.64 21.53
CA ASN A 257 -7.73 -22.34 22.63
C ASN A 257 -8.46 -22.48 23.97
N PRO A 258 -8.46 -23.70 24.57
CA PRO A 258 -9.20 -23.98 25.80
C PRO A 258 -8.76 -23.13 26.99
N SER A 259 -7.54 -22.58 26.95
CA SER A 259 -7.01 -21.72 28.01
C SER A 259 -7.72 -20.36 28.09
N PHE A 260 -8.33 -19.90 26.99
CA PHE A 260 -9.07 -18.64 26.93
C PHE A 260 -10.59 -18.83 26.96
N TRP A 261 -11.07 -19.91 26.34
CA TRP A 261 -12.48 -20.27 26.34
C TRP A 261 -12.65 -21.66 26.93
N PRO A 262 -12.73 -21.77 28.27
CA PRO A 262 -12.94 -23.05 28.95
C PRO A 262 -14.25 -23.66 28.44
N GLY A 263 -14.14 -24.74 27.65
CA GLY A 263 -15.27 -25.41 27.00
C GLY A 263 -15.33 -25.27 25.47
N GLU A 264 -14.40 -24.56 24.84
CA GLU A 264 -14.18 -24.65 23.38
C GLU A 264 -13.24 -25.81 23.06
N THR A 265 -13.79 -26.87 22.48
CA THR A 265 -13.06 -28.08 22.08
C THR A 265 -12.88 -28.21 20.57
N GLU A 266 -13.46 -27.30 19.78
CA GLU A 266 -13.44 -27.35 18.31
C GLU A 266 -12.88 -26.05 17.73
N PRO A 267 -12.06 -26.12 16.66
CA PRO A 267 -11.57 -24.94 15.93
C PRO A 267 -12.74 -24.03 15.53
N ARG A 268 -12.76 -22.80 16.03
CA ARG A 268 -13.78 -21.82 15.67
C ARG A 268 -13.17 -20.80 14.73
N SER A 269 -13.80 -20.63 13.57
CA SER A 269 -13.57 -19.42 12.81
C SER A 269 -14.28 -18.29 13.55
N ASN A 270 -13.51 -17.50 14.28
CA ASN A 270 -14.05 -16.31 14.94
C ASN A 270 -14.05 -15.10 13.98
N PHE A 271 -14.19 -15.36 12.68
CA PHE A 271 -14.39 -14.35 11.65
C PHE A 271 -15.87 -14.03 11.55
N TRP A 272 -16.23 -12.75 11.60
CA TRP A 272 -17.64 -12.34 11.69
C TRP A 272 -18.48 -12.75 10.49
N TYR A 273 -17.85 -12.77 9.31
CA TYR A 273 -18.49 -13.20 8.09
C TYR A 273 -18.80 -14.70 8.06
N MET A 274 -18.32 -15.47 9.06
CA MET A 274 -18.56 -16.91 9.19
C MET A 274 -19.58 -17.27 10.28
N ALA A 275 -20.15 -16.28 10.99
CA ALA A 275 -21.14 -16.53 12.03
C ALA A 275 -22.54 -16.82 11.43
N ASP A 276 -22.89 -18.11 11.25
CA ASP A 276 -24.25 -18.58 10.94
C ASP A 276 -24.48 -20.12 11.09
N GLU A 277 -25.75 -20.54 11.01
CA GLU A 277 -26.46 -21.85 11.22
C GLU A 277 -25.68 -23.17 11.45
N GLN A 278 -24.51 -23.37 10.85
CA GLN A 278 -23.67 -24.57 11.10
C GLN A 278 -22.73 -24.41 12.31
N PHE A 279 -22.56 -23.18 12.82
CA PHE A 279 -21.87 -22.88 14.08
C PHE A 279 -22.90 -22.33 15.09
N PRO A 280 -23.72 -23.18 15.72
CA PRO A 280 -24.98 -22.81 16.39
C PRO A 280 -24.84 -22.05 17.72
N ARG A 281 -23.74 -21.32 18.00
CA ARG A 281 -23.45 -20.84 19.36
C ARG A 281 -23.19 -19.34 19.54
N MET A 282 -23.26 -18.51 18.49
CA MET A 282 -23.30 -17.05 18.70
C MET A 282 -24.32 -16.41 17.77
N GLU A 283 -25.47 -16.06 18.33
CA GLU A 283 -26.47 -15.26 17.62
C GLU A 283 -25.87 -13.93 17.18
N GLU A 284 -26.29 -13.42 16.02
CA GLU A 284 -25.83 -12.14 15.49
C GLU A 284 -25.93 -11.02 16.53
N GLU A 285 -27.02 -11.00 17.30
CA GLU A 285 -27.25 -10.03 18.34
C GLU A 285 -26.14 -10.08 19.40
N ALA A 286 -25.74 -11.27 19.84
CA ALA A 286 -24.65 -11.44 20.81
C ALA A 286 -23.30 -10.94 20.25
N LEU A 287 -23.01 -11.20 18.97
CA LEU A 287 -21.81 -10.69 18.30
C LEU A 287 -21.82 -9.16 18.19
N ARG A 288 -22.91 -8.59 17.69
CA ARG A 288 -23.07 -7.14 17.56
C ARG A 288 -23.06 -6.46 18.94
N LEU A 289 -23.61 -7.10 19.97
CA LEU A 289 -23.60 -6.60 21.35
C LEU A 289 -22.19 -6.56 21.95
N ARG A 290 -21.36 -7.59 21.74
CA ARG A 290 -19.94 -7.57 22.16
C ARG A 290 -19.16 -6.42 21.54
N MET A 291 -19.56 -6.05 20.33
CA MET A 291 -18.85 -5.06 19.51
C MET A 291 -19.52 -3.70 19.53
N TYR A 292 -20.56 -3.59 20.33
CA TYR A 292 -21.25 -2.37 20.56
C TYR A 292 -20.28 -1.32 21.12
N GLY A 293 -20.25 -0.15 20.50
CA GLY A 293 -19.33 0.92 20.85
C GLY A 293 -18.01 0.99 20.07
N PHE A 294 -17.77 0.06 19.15
CA PHE A 294 -16.62 0.06 18.23
C PHE A 294 -16.98 0.45 16.79
N GLY A 295 -18.26 0.69 16.51
CA GLY A 295 -18.80 1.02 15.18
C GLY A 295 -19.46 -0.18 14.52
N PHE A 296 -20.17 0.07 13.40
CA PHE A 296 -20.79 -1.01 12.63
C PHE A 296 -19.73 -1.72 11.78
N SER A 297 -19.83 -3.04 11.74
CA SER A 297 -18.96 -3.89 10.95
C SER A 297 -19.67 -4.33 9.68
N TYR A 298 -18.98 -4.28 8.55
CA TYR A 298 -19.54 -4.71 7.26
C TYR A 298 -19.32 -6.19 6.96
N ALA A 299 -18.75 -6.96 7.89
CA ALA A 299 -18.36 -8.36 7.64
C ALA A 299 -19.52 -9.25 7.15
N ARG A 300 -20.75 -9.00 7.61
CA ARG A 300 -21.93 -9.79 7.19
C ARG A 300 -22.46 -9.46 5.79
N ARG A 301 -21.87 -8.50 5.08
CA ARG A 301 -22.24 -8.17 3.70
C ARG A 301 -21.61 -9.10 2.66
N LEU A 302 -20.80 -10.09 3.08
CA LEU A 302 -20.20 -11.06 2.18
C LEU A 302 -21.21 -12.14 1.75
N PRO A 303 -21.34 -12.42 0.44
CA PRO A 303 -22.14 -13.54 -0.02
C PRO A 303 -21.51 -14.86 0.46
N ARG A 304 -22.32 -15.77 1.01
CA ARG A 304 -21.83 -17.03 1.60
C ARG A 304 -21.16 -17.92 0.57
N GLU A 305 -21.76 -17.99 -0.62
CA GLU A 305 -21.27 -18.73 -1.78
C GLU A 305 -19.90 -18.22 -2.26
N ALA A 306 -19.53 -16.99 -1.89
CA ALA A 306 -18.24 -16.43 -2.24
C ALA A 306 -17.12 -16.87 -1.29
N LEU A 307 -17.43 -17.33 -0.07
CA LEU A 307 -16.45 -17.74 0.94
C LEU A 307 -15.76 -19.06 0.55
N ALA A 308 -14.56 -19.28 1.09
CA ALA A 308 -13.87 -20.56 0.93
C ALA A 308 -14.67 -21.67 1.62
N THR A 309 -14.61 -22.86 1.05
CA THR A 309 -15.09 -24.09 1.69
C THR A 309 -14.10 -24.52 2.77
N ARG A 310 -14.55 -25.32 3.75
CA ARG A 310 -13.66 -25.90 4.76
C ARG A 310 -12.48 -26.66 4.12
N LEU A 311 -12.76 -27.46 3.09
CA LEU A 311 -11.75 -28.21 2.34
C LEU A 311 -10.67 -27.30 1.73
N GLU A 312 -11.07 -26.16 1.15
CA GLU A 312 -10.09 -25.19 0.60
C GLU A 312 -9.20 -24.60 1.69
N ARG A 313 -9.77 -24.30 2.87
CA ARG A 313 -9.02 -23.75 4.00
C ARG A 313 -8.04 -24.77 4.59
N ASP A 314 -8.49 -26.00 4.77
CA ASP A 314 -7.67 -27.10 5.31
C ASP A 314 -6.51 -27.46 4.36
N ASN A 315 -6.68 -27.19 3.05
CA ASN A 315 -5.65 -27.43 2.02
C ASN A 315 -4.75 -26.21 1.75
N VAL A 316 -4.81 -25.15 2.57
CA VAL A 316 -3.96 -23.95 2.38
C VAL A 316 -2.46 -24.28 2.38
N PRO A 317 -1.90 -25.07 3.32
CA PRO A 317 -0.47 -25.40 3.31
C PRO A 317 -0.01 -26.08 2.02
N GLN A 318 -0.77 -27.06 1.52
CA GLN A 318 -0.47 -27.75 0.27
C GLN A 318 -0.63 -26.80 -0.94
N SER A 319 -1.64 -25.92 -0.92
CA SER A 319 -1.85 -24.93 -1.97
C SER A 319 -0.72 -23.90 -2.02
N LEU A 320 -0.18 -23.51 -0.87
CA LEU A 320 1.01 -22.66 -0.76
C LEU A 320 2.23 -23.37 -1.34
N PHE A 321 2.49 -24.62 -0.93
CA PHE A 321 3.59 -25.42 -1.46
C PHE A 321 3.52 -25.58 -2.99
N ARG A 322 2.31 -25.80 -3.54
CA ARG A 322 2.05 -25.86 -4.99
C ARG A 322 2.02 -24.50 -5.69
N ARG A 323 2.24 -23.40 -4.97
CA ARG A 323 2.20 -22.01 -5.47
C ARG A 323 0.89 -21.64 -6.17
N GLU A 324 -0.24 -22.12 -5.65
CA GLU A 324 -1.55 -21.94 -6.28
C GLU A 324 -2.08 -20.50 -6.24
N PHE A 325 -1.53 -19.65 -5.37
CA PHE A 325 -1.99 -18.28 -5.19
C PHE A 325 -1.21 -17.30 -6.07
N ASP A 326 -1.91 -16.33 -6.64
CA ASP A 326 -1.33 -15.18 -7.34
C ASP A 326 -0.82 -14.11 -6.37
N GLY A 327 -1.42 -14.04 -5.19
CA GLY A 327 -1.04 -13.10 -4.15
C GLY A 327 -1.58 -13.54 -2.79
N ILE A 328 -0.86 -13.13 -1.75
CA ILE A 328 -1.18 -13.40 -0.35
C ILE A 328 -1.36 -12.06 0.35
N ILE A 329 -2.46 -11.89 1.06
CA ILE A 329 -2.80 -10.65 1.74
C ILE A 329 -3.01 -10.95 3.22
N TYR A 330 -2.12 -10.42 4.06
CA TYR A 330 -2.28 -10.40 5.50
C TYR A 330 -3.12 -9.17 5.90
N GLY A 331 -4.43 -9.36 6.03
CA GLY A 331 -5.42 -8.32 6.29
C GLY A 331 -5.27 -7.60 7.63
N LYS A 332 -4.52 -8.20 8.58
CA LYS A 332 -4.22 -7.62 9.88
C LYS A 332 -2.81 -8.02 10.29
N VAL A 333 -1.95 -7.03 10.53
CA VAL A 333 -0.53 -7.21 10.90
C VAL A 333 -0.16 -6.26 12.02
N GLY A 334 0.71 -6.70 12.93
CA GLY A 334 1.36 -5.89 13.93
C GLY A 334 1.50 -6.59 15.27
N PRO A 335 2.39 -6.08 16.14
CA PRO A 335 2.56 -6.63 17.49
C PRO A 335 1.27 -6.44 18.28
N ASN A 336 0.93 -7.42 19.12
CA ASN A 336 -0.27 -7.42 19.96
C ASN A 336 -1.59 -7.34 19.17
N GLN A 337 -1.57 -7.59 17.85
CA GLN A 337 -2.78 -7.60 17.01
C GLN A 337 -3.40 -8.98 16.83
N ALA A 338 -3.01 -9.95 17.65
CA ALA A 338 -3.48 -11.33 17.60
C ALA A 338 -3.00 -12.16 16.39
N CYS A 339 -2.07 -11.61 15.62
CA CYS A 339 -1.56 -12.17 14.36
C CYS A 339 -0.02 -12.34 14.41
N ASP A 340 0.57 -12.48 15.59
CA ASP A 340 2.03 -12.62 15.75
C ASP A 340 2.33 -13.89 16.57
N PRO A 341 2.92 -14.94 15.97
CA PRO A 341 3.42 -15.00 14.58
C PRO A 341 2.30 -14.97 13.52
N LEU A 342 2.66 -14.50 12.30
CA LEU A 342 1.72 -14.44 11.17
C LEU A 342 1.36 -15.85 10.68
N PRO A 343 0.06 -16.20 10.57
CA PRO A 343 -0.35 -17.54 10.12
C PRO A 343 0.17 -17.87 8.72
N PHE A 344 0.67 -19.10 8.54
CA PHE A 344 1.26 -19.60 7.30
C PHE A 344 2.49 -18.85 6.79
N PHE A 345 3.07 -17.93 7.56
CA PHE A 345 4.14 -17.08 7.05
C PHE A 345 5.40 -17.88 6.69
N ASP A 346 5.75 -18.87 7.50
CA ASP A 346 6.89 -19.74 7.22
C ASP A 346 6.66 -20.57 5.95
N GLU A 347 5.44 -21.06 5.72
CA GLU A 347 5.04 -21.78 4.51
C GLU A 347 5.07 -20.87 3.28
N VAL A 348 4.68 -19.60 3.42
CA VAL A 348 4.79 -18.60 2.36
C VAL A 348 6.25 -18.36 1.98
N GLN A 349 7.15 -18.22 2.97
CA GLN A 349 8.59 -18.06 2.73
C GLN A 349 9.20 -19.33 2.13
N ALA A 350 8.87 -20.51 2.68
CA ALA A 350 9.38 -21.80 2.21
C ALA A 350 8.90 -22.13 0.79
N ALA A 351 7.67 -21.75 0.43
CA ALA A 351 7.17 -21.84 -0.93
C ALA A 351 7.83 -20.82 -1.88
N GLY A 352 8.60 -19.85 -1.37
CA GLY A 352 9.35 -18.88 -2.17
C GLY A 352 8.48 -17.85 -2.86
N TYR A 353 7.36 -17.44 -2.24
CA TYR A 353 6.55 -16.35 -2.78
C TYR A 353 7.35 -15.05 -2.78
N PRO A 354 7.42 -14.33 -3.91
CA PRO A 354 8.13 -13.06 -3.97
C PRO A 354 7.41 -12.00 -3.13
N GLY A 355 8.16 -11.15 -2.43
CA GLY A 355 7.60 -10.13 -1.54
C GLY A 355 6.63 -9.16 -2.26
N GLU A 356 6.79 -8.93 -3.56
CA GLU A 356 5.84 -8.11 -4.35
C GLU A 356 4.46 -8.77 -4.56
N ARG A 357 4.30 -10.05 -4.20
CA ARG A 357 3.04 -10.81 -4.19
C ARG A 357 2.50 -11.04 -2.78
N VAL A 358 3.12 -10.44 -1.77
CA VAL A 358 2.66 -10.50 -0.38
C VAL A 358 2.28 -9.08 0.05
N ALA A 359 1.10 -8.88 0.63
CA ALA A 359 0.66 -7.62 1.20
C ALA A 359 0.51 -7.74 2.72
N LEU A 360 0.96 -6.72 3.45
CA LEU A 360 0.94 -6.67 4.90
C LEU A 360 0.16 -5.42 5.35
N ILE A 361 -1.03 -5.61 5.93
CA ILE A 361 -1.95 -4.52 6.26
C ILE A 361 -1.86 -4.13 7.74
N TYR A 362 -1.21 -3.00 8.03
CA TYR A 362 -1.19 -2.37 9.35
C TYR A 362 -2.40 -1.44 9.50
N GLY A 363 -3.55 -2.04 9.78
CA GLY A 363 -4.84 -1.36 9.88
C GLY A 363 -5.23 -0.84 11.28
N GLY A 364 -4.33 -0.92 12.26
CA GLY A 364 -4.60 -0.56 13.66
C GLY A 364 -4.49 0.94 13.96
N ASP A 365 -4.88 1.31 15.19
CA ASP A 365 -5.01 2.71 15.63
C ASP A 365 -3.68 3.41 15.93
N PHE A 366 -2.65 2.66 16.33
CA PHE A 366 -1.40 3.23 16.83
C PHE A 366 -0.34 3.49 15.75
N GLY A 367 -0.48 2.90 14.55
CA GLY A 367 0.38 3.24 13.41
C GLY A 367 1.89 3.21 13.66
N LEU A 368 2.61 4.11 12.99
CA LEU A 368 4.07 4.28 13.10
C LEU A 368 4.54 5.00 14.37
N GLU A 369 3.63 5.59 15.16
CA GLU A 369 3.99 6.35 16.37
C GLU A 369 4.48 5.41 17.48
N THR A 370 4.06 4.14 17.40
CA THR A 370 4.46 3.09 18.33
C THR A 370 5.74 2.41 17.86
N LYS A 371 6.79 2.48 18.68
CA LYS A 371 8.10 1.85 18.41
C LYS A 371 8.00 0.37 18.04
N LEU A 372 7.16 -0.39 18.75
CA LEU A 372 6.94 -1.82 18.48
C LEU A 372 6.36 -2.05 17.07
N VAL A 373 5.34 -1.28 16.67
CA VAL A 373 4.72 -1.40 15.34
C VAL A 373 5.71 -0.99 14.25
N ALA A 374 6.45 0.10 14.45
CA ALA A 374 7.48 0.55 13.53
C ALA A 374 8.61 -0.49 13.37
N GLN A 375 9.07 -1.11 14.46
CA GLN A 375 10.07 -2.17 14.44
C GLN A 375 9.56 -3.42 13.71
N HIS A 376 8.35 -3.86 14.04
CA HIS A 376 7.70 -4.99 13.37
C HIS A 376 7.57 -4.74 11.86
N ALA A 377 7.13 -3.55 11.44
CA ALA A 377 7.07 -3.20 10.03
C ALA A 377 8.43 -3.25 9.34
N ARG A 378 9.50 -2.78 9.98
CA ARG A 378 10.86 -2.88 9.42
C ARG A 378 11.31 -4.32 9.26
N ILE A 379 11.04 -5.19 10.23
CA ILE A 379 11.35 -6.64 10.14
C ILE A 379 10.64 -7.26 8.92
N PHE A 380 9.35 -6.99 8.76
CA PHE A 380 8.56 -7.58 7.67
C PHE A 380 8.69 -6.87 6.32
N SER A 381 9.39 -5.74 6.27
CA SER A 381 9.50 -4.91 5.06
C SER A 381 10.28 -5.56 3.91
N GLY A 382 11.04 -6.61 4.19
CA GLY A 382 11.70 -7.45 3.18
C GLY A 382 10.84 -8.61 2.67
N HIS A 383 9.63 -8.77 3.19
CA HIS A 383 8.77 -9.93 2.90
C HIS A 383 7.45 -9.58 2.24
N GLY A 384 7.17 -8.29 2.03
CA GLY A 384 5.87 -7.86 1.52
C GLY A 384 5.79 -6.38 1.19
N VAL A 385 4.75 -6.03 0.45
CA VAL A 385 4.27 -4.65 0.27
C VAL A 385 3.53 -4.23 1.55
N ILE A 386 4.07 -3.22 2.24
CA ILE A 386 3.53 -2.76 3.52
C ILE A 386 2.50 -1.66 3.32
N PHE A 387 1.34 -1.81 3.95
CA PHE A 387 0.29 -0.80 3.98
C PHE A 387 0.06 -0.29 5.39
N PHE A 388 -0.06 1.03 5.55
CA PHE A 388 -0.33 1.68 6.83
C PHE A 388 -1.57 2.56 6.78
N ARG A 389 -2.44 2.39 7.76
CA ARG A 389 -3.58 3.28 7.98
C ARG A 389 -3.15 4.58 8.65
N GLU A 390 -2.37 4.47 9.72
CA GLU A 390 -1.91 5.57 10.55
C GLU A 390 -0.39 5.75 10.37
N MET A 391 0.03 6.79 9.66
CA MET A 391 1.45 7.10 9.40
C MET A 391 1.90 8.30 10.24
N VAL A 392 1.55 8.30 11.52
CA VAL A 392 1.98 9.34 12.46
C VAL A 392 3.41 9.05 12.91
N ALA A 393 4.38 9.82 12.43
CA ALA A 393 5.76 9.83 12.88
C ALA A 393 6.41 11.19 12.53
N PRO A 394 7.61 11.51 13.05
CA PRO A 394 8.32 12.73 12.66
C PRO A 394 8.54 12.81 11.14
N MET A 395 8.39 13.99 10.55
CA MET A 395 8.42 14.15 9.09
C MET A 395 9.79 13.84 8.48
N GLU A 396 10.86 14.02 9.25
CA GLU A 396 12.24 13.67 8.91
C GLU A 396 12.47 12.17 8.75
N ASP A 397 11.60 11.33 9.33
CA ASP A 397 11.64 9.87 9.11
C ASP A 397 11.12 9.48 7.72
N PHE A 398 10.48 10.40 6.99
CA PHE A 398 9.91 10.16 5.69
C PHE A 398 10.65 10.89 4.57
N HIS A 399 10.81 10.21 3.44
CA HIS A 399 11.26 10.83 2.20
C HIS A 399 10.58 10.18 1.01
N TRP A 400 10.61 10.89 -0.13
CA TRP A 400 9.95 10.45 -1.34
C TRP A 400 10.99 9.99 -2.35
N VAL A 401 10.77 8.81 -2.93
CA VAL A 401 11.63 8.24 -3.96
C VAL A 401 10.85 8.11 -5.27
N PRO A 402 11.38 8.55 -6.42
CA PRO A 402 10.71 8.38 -7.70
C PRO A 402 10.46 6.89 -8.04
N ALA A 403 9.18 6.50 -8.14
CA ALA A 403 8.74 5.13 -8.38
C ALA A 403 9.29 4.55 -9.68
N GLN A 404 9.50 5.40 -10.69
CA GLN A 404 9.97 5.00 -12.01
C GLN A 404 11.41 4.46 -12.02
N VAL A 405 12.25 4.86 -11.05
CA VAL A 405 13.62 4.37 -10.88
C VAL A 405 13.77 3.44 -9.68
N TYR A 406 12.71 3.24 -8.90
CA TYR A 406 12.72 2.36 -7.73
C TYR A 406 11.61 1.31 -7.86
N PRO A 407 11.75 0.35 -8.78
CA PRO A 407 10.75 -0.71 -9.00
C PRO A 407 10.59 -1.60 -7.76
N ARG A 408 9.45 -2.30 -7.68
CA ARG A 408 9.06 -3.16 -6.55
C ARG A 408 10.13 -4.11 -6.06
N ALA A 409 10.74 -4.87 -6.98
CA ALA A 409 11.84 -5.77 -6.68
C ALA A 409 13.02 -5.12 -5.93
N CYS A 410 13.23 -3.80 -6.04
CA CYS A 410 14.29 -3.12 -5.30
C CYS A 410 14.07 -3.07 -3.78
N TYR A 411 12.83 -3.20 -3.32
CA TYR A 411 12.49 -2.94 -1.93
C TYR A 411 11.66 -4.04 -1.26
N THR A 412 11.16 -5.00 -2.03
CA THR A 412 10.49 -6.20 -1.51
C THR A 412 11.40 -7.42 -1.43
N ASP A 413 12.65 -7.31 -1.91
CA ASP A 413 13.62 -8.40 -1.90
C ASP A 413 14.72 -8.13 -0.85
N PRO A 414 14.95 -9.01 0.13
CA PRO A 414 15.89 -8.77 1.22
C PRO A 414 17.32 -8.46 0.75
N VAL A 415 17.79 -9.10 -0.32
CA VAL A 415 19.14 -8.91 -0.86
C VAL A 415 19.27 -7.51 -1.46
N TRP A 416 18.26 -7.05 -2.21
CA TRP A 416 18.23 -5.67 -2.70
C TRP A 416 18.14 -4.65 -1.57
N LYS A 417 17.39 -4.93 -0.51
CA LYS A 417 17.32 -4.04 0.66
C LYS A 417 18.67 -3.90 1.36
N GLN A 418 19.37 -5.02 1.57
CA GLN A 418 20.72 -5.00 2.12
C GLN A 418 21.68 -4.21 1.23
N PHE A 419 21.60 -4.40 -0.10
CA PHE A 419 22.37 -3.60 -1.05
C PHE A 419 22.07 -2.10 -0.92
N PHE A 420 20.80 -1.70 -0.88
CA PHE A 420 20.46 -0.28 -0.74
C PHE A 420 20.84 0.29 0.62
N HIS A 421 20.79 -0.50 1.70
CA HIS A 421 21.30 -0.09 3.00
C HIS A 421 22.79 0.29 2.91
N LEU A 422 23.61 -0.59 2.32
CA LEU A 422 25.03 -0.37 2.06
C LEU A 422 25.27 0.78 1.09
N TRP A 423 24.44 0.92 0.05
CA TRP A 423 24.51 2.02 -0.90
C TRP A 423 24.34 3.39 -0.22
N HIS A 424 23.38 3.52 0.70
CA HIS A 424 23.18 4.79 1.41
C HIS A 424 24.39 5.14 2.29
N GLN A 425 25.04 4.17 2.90
CA GLN A 425 26.30 4.39 3.64
C GLN A 425 27.43 4.80 2.68
N ARG A 426 27.45 4.25 1.46
CA ARG A 426 28.45 4.57 0.44
C ARG A 426 28.40 6.03 0.01
N LEU A 427 27.23 6.66 0.04
CA LEU A 427 27.10 8.08 -0.30
C LEU A 427 27.90 8.98 0.64
N ASP A 428 28.12 8.53 1.88
CA ASP A 428 28.93 9.22 2.89
C ASP A 428 30.42 8.78 2.84
N CYS A 429 30.75 7.71 2.11
CA CYS A 429 32.06 7.05 2.16
C CYS A 429 32.43 6.40 0.80
N TRP A 430 33.21 7.11 -0.03
CA TRP A 430 33.64 6.62 -1.35
C TRP A 430 34.88 5.74 -1.25
N GLY A 431 34.77 4.47 -1.67
CA GLY A 431 35.89 3.52 -1.70
C GLY A 431 36.17 2.84 -0.35
N CYS A 432 35.16 2.73 0.50
CA CYS A 432 35.30 2.17 1.84
C CYS A 432 35.13 0.63 1.81
N PRO A 433 36.18 -0.16 2.15
CA PRO A 433 36.15 -1.62 2.04
C PRO A 433 35.04 -2.28 2.85
N GLU A 434 34.67 -1.70 4.00
CA GLU A 434 33.60 -2.17 4.87
C GLU A 434 32.21 -2.17 4.19
N ILE A 435 32.06 -1.41 3.10
CA ILE A 435 30.84 -1.38 2.29
C ILE A 435 31.02 -2.21 1.01
N ASP A 436 32.16 -2.05 0.33
CA ASP A 436 32.38 -2.67 -0.97
C ASP A 436 32.63 -4.18 -0.89
N VAL A 437 33.37 -4.64 0.12
CA VAL A 437 33.69 -6.07 0.32
C VAL A 437 32.41 -6.89 0.54
N PRO A 438 31.48 -6.53 1.46
CA PRO A 438 30.23 -7.26 1.60
C PRO A 438 29.39 -7.29 0.31
N VAL A 439 29.34 -6.19 -0.46
CA VAL A 439 28.61 -6.20 -1.74
C VAL A 439 29.25 -7.16 -2.74
N ARG A 440 30.59 -7.15 -2.86
CA ARG A 440 31.33 -8.01 -3.79
C ARG A 440 31.28 -9.48 -3.41
N GLU A 441 31.50 -9.80 -2.14
CA GLU A 441 31.70 -11.18 -1.70
C GLU A 441 30.40 -11.87 -1.28
N GLN A 442 29.41 -11.12 -0.78
CA GLN A 442 28.20 -11.69 -0.19
C GLN A 442 26.96 -11.48 -1.06
N LEU A 443 26.88 -10.34 -1.78
CA LEU A 443 25.66 -9.96 -2.52
C LEU A 443 25.77 -10.12 -4.03
N TRP A 444 26.97 -9.98 -4.60
CA TRP A 444 27.16 -9.89 -6.05
C TRP A 444 26.53 -11.05 -6.83
N ASP A 445 26.80 -12.29 -6.43
CA ASP A 445 26.31 -13.46 -7.16
C ASP A 445 24.78 -13.54 -7.15
N SER A 446 24.17 -13.34 -5.97
CA SER A 446 22.71 -13.30 -5.81
C SER A 446 22.09 -12.18 -6.64
N LEU A 447 22.65 -10.97 -6.58
CA LEU A 447 22.13 -9.81 -7.32
C LEU A 447 22.32 -9.95 -8.84
N ARG A 448 23.43 -10.54 -9.28
CA ARG A 448 23.72 -10.84 -10.68
C ARG A 448 22.73 -11.87 -11.24
N GLN A 449 22.42 -12.93 -10.49
CA GLN A 449 21.42 -13.92 -10.89
C GLN A 449 20.03 -13.30 -11.06
N MET A 450 19.68 -12.34 -10.21
CA MET A 450 18.41 -11.60 -10.32
C MET A 450 18.33 -10.64 -11.52
N ALA A 451 19.45 -10.37 -12.22
CA ALA A 451 19.47 -9.45 -13.35
C ALA A 451 18.67 -9.92 -14.57
N GLY A 452 18.45 -11.23 -14.69
CA GLY A 452 17.57 -11.83 -15.70
C GLY A 452 16.08 -11.65 -15.41
N GLY A 453 15.73 -11.19 -14.21
CA GLY A 453 14.39 -11.36 -13.65
C GLY A 453 14.21 -12.77 -13.10
N LEU A 454 13.41 -12.90 -12.05
CA LEU A 454 13.08 -14.20 -11.49
C LEU A 454 11.86 -14.77 -12.24
N PRO A 455 11.95 -15.97 -12.83
CA PRO A 455 10.78 -16.63 -13.36
C PRO A 455 9.86 -17.01 -12.20
N TRP A 456 8.63 -16.52 -12.24
CA TRP A 456 7.57 -16.85 -11.32
C TRP A 456 6.49 -17.60 -12.08
N VAL A 457 6.18 -18.82 -11.64
CA VAL A 457 5.04 -19.58 -12.17
C VAL A 457 3.87 -19.34 -11.24
N THR A 458 2.81 -18.72 -11.75
CA THR A 458 1.57 -18.56 -10.98
C THR A 458 0.88 -19.91 -10.79
N GLY A 459 -0.08 -20.00 -9.87
CA GLY A 459 -0.91 -21.20 -9.71
C GLY A 459 -1.62 -21.69 -10.98
N ALA A 460 -1.87 -20.80 -11.94
CA ALA A 460 -2.44 -21.14 -13.25
C ALA A 460 -1.41 -21.72 -14.25
N GLY A 461 -0.15 -21.96 -13.83
CA GLY A 461 0.93 -22.43 -14.70
C GLY A 461 1.55 -21.35 -15.61
N GLU A 462 1.05 -20.11 -15.56
CA GLU A 462 1.59 -19.01 -16.36
C GLU A 462 2.97 -18.57 -15.83
N ARG A 463 3.97 -18.56 -16.72
CA ARG A 463 5.30 -18.02 -16.42
C ARG A 463 5.27 -16.50 -16.56
N GLN A 464 5.47 -15.80 -15.45
CA GLN A 464 5.68 -14.36 -15.38
C GLN A 464 7.13 -14.09 -15.03
N VAL A 465 7.75 -13.13 -15.73
CA VAL A 465 9.10 -12.67 -15.36
C VAL A 465 8.93 -11.44 -14.48
N LEU A 466 9.34 -11.54 -13.21
CA LEU A 466 9.29 -10.39 -12.31
C LEU A 466 10.28 -9.33 -12.77
N VAL A 467 9.88 -8.07 -12.70
CA VAL A 467 10.70 -6.95 -13.17
C VAL A 467 11.89 -6.81 -12.23
N PRO A 468 13.14 -6.96 -12.69
CA PRO A 468 14.30 -6.86 -11.81
C PRO A 468 14.49 -5.42 -11.33
N CYS A 469 15.22 -5.27 -10.22
CA CYS A 469 15.69 -3.97 -9.73
C CYS A 469 16.78 -3.38 -10.65
N TRP A 470 16.36 -2.87 -11.80
CA TRP A 470 17.27 -2.40 -12.85
C TRP A 470 18.16 -1.24 -12.39
N SER A 471 17.67 -0.39 -11.49
CA SER A 471 18.44 0.71 -10.94
C SER A 471 19.54 0.22 -10.02
N GLY A 472 19.22 -0.72 -9.12
CA GLY A 472 20.21 -1.40 -8.30
C GLY A 472 21.28 -2.09 -9.15
N LEU A 473 20.89 -2.75 -10.25
CA LEU A 473 21.84 -3.36 -11.20
C LEU A 473 22.81 -2.36 -11.84
N ALA A 474 22.35 -1.14 -12.11
CA ALA A 474 23.22 -0.08 -12.60
C ALA A 474 24.18 0.41 -11.51
N LEU A 475 23.67 0.60 -10.28
CA LEU A 475 24.46 1.08 -9.15
C LEU A 475 25.50 0.07 -8.67
N LEU A 476 25.24 -1.23 -8.83
CA LEU A 476 26.17 -2.32 -8.48
C LEU A 476 27.53 -2.20 -9.16
N ALA A 477 27.60 -1.51 -10.31
CA ALA A 477 28.86 -1.25 -10.98
C ALA A 477 29.88 -0.60 -10.06
N VAL A 478 29.43 0.31 -9.19
CA VAL A 478 30.31 1.11 -8.34
C VAL A 478 31.05 0.24 -7.32
N PRO A 479 30.40 -0.53 -6.42
CA PRO A 479 31.12 -1.39 -5.47
C PRO A 479 31.85 -2.56 -6.15
N VAL A 480 31.35 -3.09 -7.27
CA VAL A 480 31.92 -4.29 -7.92
C VAL A 480 33.15 -3.98 -8.78
N LEU A 481 33.21 -2.78 -9.37
CA LEU A 481 34.36 -2.34 -10.17
C LEU A 481 35.27 -1.35 -9.44
N ALA A 482 34.86 -0.83 -8.27
CA ALA A 482 35.78 -0.12 -7.39
C ALA A 482 36.85 -1.11 -6.93
N GLY A 483 38.00 -1.07 -7.60
CA GLY A 483 39.14 -1.87 -7.23
C GLY A 483 39.73 -1.33 -5.94
N ASP A 484 39.82 -2.17 -4.92
CA ASP A 484 40.74 -1.92 -3.82
C ASP A 484 42.17 -2.09 -4.32
N LEU A 485 43.07 -1.22 -3.84
CA LEU A 485 44.52 -1.35 -4.00
C LEU A 485 45.11 -2.55 -3.24
N GLN A 486 44.30 -3.27 -2.44
CA GLN A 486 44.77 -4.26 -1.46
C GLN A 486 44.26 -5.70 -1.64
N VAL A 487 43.28 -5.94 -2.51
CA VAL A 487 42.78 -7.30 -2.81
C VAL A 487 43.34 -7.74 -4.17
N GLU A 488 43.60 -9.05 -4.34
CA GLU A 488 44.07 -9.61 -5.61
C GLU A 488 43.25 -9.07 -6.77
N LYS A 489 43.94 -8.44 -7.74
CA LYS A 489 43.27 -7.87 -8.91
C LYS A 489 42.55 -9.00 -9.65
N PRO A 490 41.27 -8.83 -10.03
CA PRO A 490 40.58 -9.83 -10.82
C PRO A 490 41.36 -10.08 -12.12
N SER A 491 41.29 -11.31 -12.61
CA SER A 491 41.89 -11.65 -13.90
C SER A 491 41.32 -10.74 -15.00
N ALA A 492 42.09 -10.50 -16.07
CA ALA A 492 41.64 -9.67 -17.18
C ALA A 492 40.30 -10.16 -17.77
N ASP A 493 40.11 -11.49 -17.83
CA ASP A 493 38.88 -12.12 -18.31
C ASP A 493 37.70 -11.85 -17.38
N GLU A 494 37.89 -11.99 -16.06
CA GLU A 494 36.85 -11.71 -15.08
C GLU A 494 36.45 -10.23 -15.10
N LEU A 495 37.42 -9.33 -15.12
CA LEU A 495 37.16 -7.89 -15.26
C LEU A 495 36.38 -7.62 -16.56
N GLY A 496 36.75 -8.27 -17.65
CA GLY A 496 36.05 -8.17 -18.93
C GLY A 496 34.59 -8.61 -18.84
N GLN A 497 34.30 -9.72 -18.17
CA GLN A 497 32.93 -10.20 -17.95
C GLN A 497 32.12 -9.23 -17.09
N ARG A 498 32.70 -8.70 -16.00
CA ARG A 498 32.05 -7.69 -15.14
C ARG A 498 31.74 -6.42 -15.93
N CYS A 499 32.70 -5.91 -16.69
CA CYS A 499 32.52 -4.74 -17.57
C CYS A 499 31.40 -4.96 -18.59
N GLY A 500 31.42 -6.10 -19.31
CA GLY A 500 30.39 -6.45 -20.29
C GLY A 500 28.98 -6.50 -19.68
N PHE A 501 28.87 -7.07 -18.47
CA PHE A 501 27.61 -7.09 -17.71
C PHE A 501 27.11 -5.67 -17.42
N PHE A 502 27.94 -4.79 -16.85
CA PHE A 502 27.49 -3.44 -16.47
C PHE A 502 27.18 -2.55 -17.66
N TYR A 503 27.91 -2.67 -18.78
CA TYR A 503 27.54 -2.00 -20.02
C TYR A 503 26.14 -2.42 -20.51
N LEU A 504 25.81 -3.71 -20.43
CA LEU A 504 24.48 -4.20 -20.76
C LEU A 504 23.41 -3.63 -19.83
N GLN A 505 23.66 -3.58 -18.52
CA GLN A 505 22.71 -3.01 -17.56
C GLN A 505 22.52 -1.50 -17.74
N LEU A 506 23.58 -0.74 -17.99
CA LEU A 506 23.49 0.69 -18.31
C LEU A 506 22.70 0.94 -19.61
N ARG A 507 22.87 0.08 -20.62
CA ARG A 507 22.07 0.16 -21.86
C ARG A 507 20.58 -0.11 -21.58
N LYS A 508 20.27 -1.13 -20.77
CA LYS A 508 18.89 -1.45 -20.34
C LYS A 508 18.27 -0.31 -19.52
N ALA A 509 19.01 0.21 -18.54
CA ALA A 509 18.62 1.36 -17.74
C ALA A 509 18.34 2.57 -18.64
N ARG A 510 19.21 2.79 -19.64
CA ARG A 510 19.04 3.87 -20.60
C ARG A 510 17.71 3.74 -21.34
N TRP A 511 17.46 2.56 -21.92
CA TRP A 511 16.24 2.29 -22.67
C TRP A 511 14.98 2.54 -21.83
N ARG A 512 14.96 2.09 -20.56
CA ARG A 512 13.85 2.32 -19.63
C ARG A 512 13.56 3.80 -19.36
N LEU A 513 14.60 4.64 -19.31
CA LEU A 513 14.45 6.09 -19.08
C LEU A 513 14.10 6.86 -20.36
N VAL A 514 14.59 6.43 -21.53
CA VAL A 514 14.31 7.10 -22.82
C VAL A 514 12.83 7.03 -23.16
N PHE A 515 12.20 5.86 -23.00
CA PHE A 515 10.77 5.67 -23.30
C PHE A 515 9.83 6.59 -22.49
N ARG A 516 10.30 7.19 -21.39
CA ARG A 516 9.48 7.98 -20.46
C ARG A 516 9.88 9.44 -20.33
N LYS A 517 10.63 9.98 -21.29
CA LYS A 517 11.30 11.31 -21.28
C LYS A 517 12.61 11.28 -20.48
N TRP A 518 13.69 10.95 -21.19
CA TRP A 518 15.06 10.80 -20.67
C TRP A 518 15.47 11.78 -19.56
N ARG A 519 15.30 13.09 -19.80
CA ARG A 519 15.72 14.14 -18.85
C ARG A 519 15.09 13.96 -17.47
N ARG A 520 13.77 13.70 -17.42
CA ARG A 520 13.05 13.45 -16.15
C ARG A 520 13.50 12.15 -15.48
N GLY A 521 13.82 11.14 -16.28
CA GLY A 521 14.33 9.87 -15.79
C GLY A 521 15.71 9.99 -15.14
N ALA A 522 16.62 10.73 -15.77
CA ALA A 522 17.97 10.96 -15.25
C ALA A 522 17.95 11.79 -13.95
N GLU A 523 17.13 12.83 -13.89
CA GLU A 523 16.93 13.63 -12.67
C GLU A 523 16.32 12.78 -11.55
N ALA A 524 15.30 11.97 -11.86
CA ALA A 524 14.72 11.05 -10.89
C ALA A 524 15.72 10.00 -10.37
N PHE A 525 16.62 9.50 -11.23
CA PHE A 525 17.67 8.57 -10.83
C PHE A 525 18.64 9.24 -9.84
N ARG A 526 19.06 10.48 -10.14
CA ARG A 526 19.90 11.27 -9.23
C ARG A 526 19.18 11.59 -7.92
N GLU A 527 17.91 11.99 -7.98
CA GLU A 527 17.07 12.24 -6.80
C GLU A 527 16.98 11.00 -5.90
N ALA A 528 16.80 9.81 -6.49
CA ALA A 528 16.64 8.57 -5.75
C ALA A 528 17.94 8.07 -5.10
N PHE A 529 19.08 8.24 -5.77
CA PHE A 529 20.29 7.49 -5.42
C PHE A 529 21.52 8.37 -5.15
N GLY A 530 21.40 9.69 -5.21
CA GLY A 530 22.50 10.63 -4.99
C GLY A 530 23.50 10.73 -6.16
N VAL A 531 23.39 9.86 -7.17
CA VAL A 531 24.26 9.81 -8.35
C VAL A 531 23.43 9.74 -9.62
N SER A 532 23.91 10.34 -10.69
CA SER A 532 23.32 10.25 -12.02
C SER A 532 23.80 9.00 -12.76
N LEU A 533 22.97 8.51 -13.68
CA LEU A 533 23.36 7.41 -14.57
C LEU A 533 24.56 7.77 -15.45
N ARG A 534 24.81 9.07 -15.70
CA ARG A 534 25.99 9.54 -16.44
C ARG A 534 27.26 9.37 -15.61
N GLU A 535 27.24 9.73 -14.33
CA GLU A 535 28.37 9.53 -13.40
C GLU A 535 28.69 8.03 -13.26
N VAL A 536 27.67 7.19 -13.09
CA VAL A 536 27.85 5.72 -13.06
C VAL A 536 28.51 5.21 -14.36
N ARG A 537 28.08 5.72 -15.52
CA ARG A 537 28.70 5.35 -16.81
C ARG A 537 30.16 5.78 -16.89
N VAL A 538 30.47 7.03 -16.53
CA VAL A 538 31.86 7.53 -16.53
C VAL A 538 32.75 6.69 -15.61
N PHE A 539 32.21 6.28 -14.46
CA PHE A 539 32.89 5.37 -13.55
C PHE A 539 33.19 4.01 -14.21
N VAL A 540 32.19 3.37 -14.82
CA VAL A 540 32.37 2.11 -15.56
C VAL A 540 33.40 2.27 -16.68
N ASP A 541 33.30 3.34 -17.47
CA ASP A 541 34.24 3.63 -18.54
C ASP A 541 35.68 3.78 -18.01
N SER A 542 35.86 4.39 -16.85
CA SER A 542 37.16 4.52 -16.19
C SER A 542 37.70 3.19 -15.68
N ALA A 543 36.90 2.42 -14.96
CA ALA A 543 37.30 1.13 -14.40
C ALA A 543 37.63 0.10 -15.49
N CYS A 544 36.97 0.20 -16.65
CA CYS A 544 37.12 -0.74 -17.75
C CYS A 544 38.19 -0.35 -18.80
N ARG A 545 38.93 0.76 -18.63
CA ARG A 545 39.97 1.17 -19.62
C ARG A 545 41.07 0.15 -19.85
N GLY A 546 41.42 -0.63 -18.83
CA GLY A 546 42.48 -1.63 -18.90
C GLY A 546 42.09 -2.97 -19.56
N SER A 547 40.80 -3.23 -19.81
CA SER A 547 40.33 -4.57 -20.23
C SER A 547 40.36 -4.81 -21.74
N GLY A 548 40.79 -3.85 -22.57
CA GLY A 548 40.81 -3.97 -24.03
C GLY A 548 39.43 -3.97 -24.72
N LEU A 549 38.34 -4.12 -23.96
CA LEU A 549 36.94 -4.19 -24.44
C LEU A 549 36.38 -2.86 -25.00
N LEU A 550 37.00 -1.73 -24.69
CA LEU A 550 36.53 -0.43 -25.17
C LEU A 550 36.58 -0.27 -26.69
N ARG A 551 37.39 -1.07 -27.40
CA ARG A 551 37.47 -1.00 -28.87
C ARG A 551 36.21 -1.52 -29.57
N THR A 552 35.48 -2.48 -28.98
CA THR A 552 34.30 -3.11 -29.60
C THR A 552 32.99 -2.42 -29.24
N PHE A 553 32.83 -1.89 -28.02
CA PHE A 553 31.56 -1.26 -27.59
C PHE A 553 31.41 0.22 -27.95
N SER A 554 32.51 0.92 -28.24
CA SER A 554 32.47 2.36 -28.48
C SER A 554 31.73 2.76 -29.76
N VAL A 555 31.69 1.90 -30.79
CA VAL A 555 31.16 2.29 -32.11
C VAL A 555 29.63 2.37 -32.16
N GLU A 556 28.89 1.50 -31.45
CA GLU A 556 27.42 1.55 -31.42
C GLU A 556 26.84 2.48 -30.33
N LEU A 557 27.61 2.78 -29.28
CA LEU A 557 27.15 3.58 -28.14
C LEU A 557 27.53 5.06 -28.21
N LEU A 558 28.40 5.47 -29.14
CA LEU A 558 28.81 6.86 -29.37
C LEU A 558 27.98 7.60 -30.43
N ALA A 559 26.95 6.97 -31.02
CA ALA A 559 25.87 7.67 -31.71
C ALA A 559 25.02 8.45 -30.67
N PHE A 560 25.62 9.47 -30.08
CA PHE A 560 25.02 10.46 -29.21
C PHE A 560 25.22 11.80 -29.87
N ASP A 561 24.13 12.55 -29.95
CA ASP A 561 24.15 13.95 -30.30
C ASP A 561 24.87 14.74 -29.18
N THR A 562 26.10 15.16 -29.46
CA THR A 562 26.93 15.98 -28.57
C THR A 562 26.50 17.44 -28.54
N SER A 563 25.48 17.85 -29.30
CA SER A 563 25.04 19.25 -29.42
C SER A 563 24.31 19.82 -28.20
N ILE A 564 24.17 19.06 -27.11
CA ILE A 564 23.54 19.51 -25.86
C ILE A 564 24.48 19.25 -24.68
N LEU A 565 25.61 19.96 -24.64
CA LEU A 565 26.48 20.05 -23.47
C LEU A 565 26.47 21.51 -22.97
N PRO A 566 25.92 21.81 -21.78
CA PRO A 566 26.30 23.03 -21.08
C PRO A 566 27.74 22.87 -20.60
N GLU A 567 28.58 23.86 -20.89
CA GLU A 567 29.96 23.94 -20.39
C GLU A 567 29.95 23.82 -18.86
N CYS A 568 30.69 22.84 -18.32
CA CYS A 568 30.95 22.79 -16.89
C CYS A 568 31.90 23.94 -16.52
N PRO A 569 31.64 24.70 -15.46
CA PRO A 569 32.64 25.61 -14.91
C PRO A 569 33.79 24.78 -14.33
N GLN A 570 35.02 25.13 -14.73
CA GLN A 570 36.23 24.59 -14.14
C GLN A 570 36.32 25.07 -12.69
N THR A 571 35.98 24.21 -11.73
CA THR A 571 36.29 24.46 -10.31
C THR A 571 37.67 23.91 -10.01
N GLY A 572 38.53 24.80 -9.53
CA GLY A 572 39.88 24.50 -9.08
C GLY A 572 39.91 23.56 -7.88
N VAL A 573 41.10 22.98 -7.73
CA VAL A 573 41.55 22.09 -6.66
C VAL A 573 41.18 22.63 -5.28
N LEU A 574 40.60 21.76 -4.45
CA LEU A 574 40.70 21.77 -2.99
C LEU A 574 41.22 20.40 -2.55
#